data_AF-A0AAW6B469-F1
#
_entry.id   AF-A0AAW6B469-F1
#
_cell.length_a   1.000
_cell.length_b   1.000
_cell.length_c   1.000
_cell.angle_alpha   90.00
_cell.angle_beta   90.00
_cell.angle_gamma   90.00
#
_symmetry.space_group_name_H-M   'P 1'
#
loop_
_entity.id
_entity.type
_entity.pdbx_description
1 polymer ?
#
loop_
_entity_poly.entity_id
_entity_poly.type
_entity_poly.pdbx_seq_one_letter_code
_entity_poly.pdbx_strand_id
1 'polypeptide(L)'
;MFGFNNHMLESLFNIFGGIATLYASIGYIVSVIFSKIMFDILGVKPILALVPFYNTYRIYKEYKGRVWKRNWGVAYILTFIFPAGIITGVVLNLTSYKVNNEVVFNFMLLFLVSIIIVFICFLIINVFGVIMLFIMYLPIFDTKVRKVVLNIQAALTLLTIFGTSIFIEIDPNFNTVRLVMIQMIFSVVFTIVYLLAAREVRARIRSGEYVLQEKLDYETMDSFEINETLKARKRRLVVPIISNELNYNVIENNDMK
;
A
#
# COMPACT_ATOMS: atom_id res chain seq x y z
N MET A 1 -42.87 -12.39 -3.45
CA MET A 1 -41.82 -13.37 -3.14
C MET A 1 -40.86 -13.39 -4.32
N PHE A 2 -39.71 -12.71 -4.24
CA PHE A 2 -38.72 -12.70 -5.32
C PHE A 2 -38.01 -14.05 -5.35
N GLY A 3 -38.38 -14.91 -6.28
CA GLY A 3 -37.70 -16.18 -6.51
C GLY A 3 -36.37 -15.92 -7.21
N PHE A 4 -35.27 -15.84 -6.47
CA PHE A 4 -33.94 -15.96 -7.06
C PHE A 4 -33.79 -17.39 -7.59
N ASN A 5 -33.98 -17.59 -8.90
CA ASN A 5 -33.68 -18.87 -9.55
C ASN A 5 -32.14 -19.04 -9.61
N ASN A 6 -31.64 -20.26 -9.38
CA ASN A 6 -30.21 -20.58 -9.32
C ASN A 6 -29.41 -20.04 -10.52
N HIS A 7 -30.00 -20.06 -11.72
CA HIS A 7 -29.40 -19.49 -12.93
C HIS A 7 -29.12 -17.98 -12.84
N MET A 8 -29.98 -17.21 -12.15
CA MET A 8 -29.80 -15.77 -11.96
C MET A 8 -28.70 -15.47 -10.93
N LEU A 9 -28.62 -16.28 -9.87
CA LEU A 9 -27.54 -16.23 -8.88
C LEU A 9 -26.18 -16.58 -9.50
N GLU A 10 -26.14 -17.63 -10.32
CA GLU A 10 -24.93 -18.07 -11.03
C GLU A 10 -24.46 -17.04 -12.05
N SER A 11 -25.40 -16.43 -12.79
CA SER A 11 -25.10 -15.32 -13.71
C SER A 11 -24.55 -14.09 -12.98
N LEU A 12 -25.16 -13.68 -11.85
CA LEU A 12 -24.63 -12.59 -11.03
C LEU A 12 -23.24 -12.92 -10.46
N PHE A 13 -23.03 -14.14 -9.96
CA PHE A 13 -21.74 -14.58 -9.44
C PHE A 13 -20.65 -14.57 -10.53
N ASN A 14 -20.99 -14.96 -11.76
CA ASN A 14 -20.06 -14.91 -12.89
C ASN A 14 -19.75 -13.47 -13.32
N ILE A 15 -20.73 -12.57 -13.33
CA ILE A 15 -20.50 -11.15 -13.67
C ILE A 15 -19.65 -10.48 -12.59
N PHE A 16 -20.03 -10.59 -11.31
CA PHE A 16 -19.29 -9.96 -10.22
C PHE A 16 -17.91 -10.62 -10.03
N GLY A 17 -17.82 -11.94 -10.14
CA GLY A 17 -16.57 -12.69 -10.09
C GLY A 17 -15.63 -12.37 -11.25
N GLY A 18 -16.16 -12.22 -12.46
CA GLY A 18 -15.40 -11.79 -13.64
C GLY A 18 -14.83 -10.38 -13.50
N ILE A 19 -15.65 -9.42 -13.04
CA ILE A 19 -15.22 -8.05 -12.78
C ILE A 19 -14.16 -7.99 -11.67
N ALA A 20 -14.37 -8.71 -10.56
CA ALA A 20 -13.41 -8.78 -9.46
C ALA A 20 -12.05 -9.36 -9.92
N THR A 21 -12.08 -10.42 -10.73
CA THR A 21 -10.89 -11.04 -11.30
C THR A 21 -10.13 -10.09 -12.23
N LEU A 22 -10.85 -9.34 -13.08
CA LEU A 22 -10.25 -8.35 -13.97
C LEU A 22 -9.58 -7.23 -13.16
N TYR A 23 -10.27 -6.68 -12.17
CA TYR A 23 -9.73 -5.62 -11.31
C TYR A 23 -8.47 -6.08 -10.55
N ALA A 24 -8.53 -7.29 -9.97
CA ALA A 24 -7.38 -7.90 -9.30
C ALA A 24 -6.20 -8.11 -10.26
N SER A 25 -6.47 -8.53 -11.50
CA SER A 25 -5.45 -8.75 -12.53
C SER A 25 -4.77 -7.45 -12.96
N ILE A 26 -5.53 -6.36 -13.17
CA ILE A 26 -4.97 -5.04 -13.48
C ILE A 26 -4.10 -4.55 -12.31
N GLY A 27 -4.62 -4.62 -11.08
CA GLY A 27 -3.87 -4.23 -9.88
C GLY A 27 -2.57 -5.03 -9.73
N TYR A 28 -2.62 -6.32 -10.03
CA TYR A 28 -1.44 -7.20 -10.02
C TYR A 28 -0.41 -6.80 -11.08
N ILE A 29 -0.81 -6.60 -12.34
CA ILE A 29 0.10 -6.17 -13.42
C ILE A 29 0.81 -4.87 -13.04
N VAL A 30 0.06 -3.90 -12.54
CA VAL A 30 0.60 -2.61 -12.11
C VAL A 30 1.61 -2.79 -10.96
N SER A 31 1.28 -3.62 -9.97
CA SER A 31 2.18 -3.96 -8.85
C SER A 31 3.48 -4.62 -9.32
N VAL A 32 3.40 -5.55 -10.28
CA VAL A 32 4.57 -6.19 -10.88
C VAL A 32 5.47 -5.18 -11.58
N ILE A 33 4.89 -4.29 -12.40
CA ILE A 33 5.64 -3.25 -13.13
C ILE A 33 6.37 -2.34 -12.13
N PHE A 34 5.66 -1.85 -11.12
CA PHE A 34 6.25 -1.00 -10.08
C PHE A 34 7.37 -1.73 -9.33
N SER A 35 7.10 -2.96 -8.87
CA SER A 35 8.06 -3.75 -8.11
C SER A 35 9.33 -4.04 -8.92
N LYS A 36 9.19 -4.32 -10.22
CA LYS A 36 10.35 -4.52 -11.10
C LYS A 36 11.24 -3.27 -11.18
N ILE A 37 10.64 -2.09 -11.28
CA ILE A 37 11.37 -0.81 -11.28
C ILE A 37 12.08 -0.61 -9.94
N MET A 38 11.37 -0.83 -8.84
CA MET A 38 11.93 -0.70 -7.49
C MET A 38 13.05 -1.69 -7.21
N PHE A 39 12.93 -2.93 -7.66
CA PHE A 39 13.98 -3.94 -7.48
C PHE A 39 15.25 -3.58 -8.24
N ASP A 40 15.13 -3.00 -9.43
CA ASP A 40 16.30 -2.48 -10.15
C ASP A 40 16.97 -1.32 -9.39
N ILE A 41 16.19 -0.43 -8.76
CA ILE A 41 16.70 0.65 -7.89
C ILE A 41 17.40 0.07 -6.64
N LEU A 42 16.81 -0.95 -6.02
CA LEU A 42 17.25 -1.51 -4.75
C LEU A 42 18.33 -2.60 -4.88
N GLY A 43 18.67 -3.02 -6.10
CA GLY A 43 19.62 -4.12 -6.34
C GLY A 43 19.05 -5.51 -6.01
N VAL A 44 17.72 -5.68 -6.09
CA VAL A 44 17.02 -6.95 -5.83
C VAL A 44 16.77 -7.69 -7.14
N LYS A 45 16.77 -9.03 -7.11
CA LYS A 45 16.51 -9.87 -8.30
C LYS A 45 15.14 -9.54 -8.92
N PRO A 46 15.06 -9.11 -10.20
CA PRO A 46 13.80 -8.69 -10.83
C PRO A 46 12.72 -9.76 -10.90
N ILE A 47 13.10 -11.04 -10.99
CA ILE A 47 12.16 -12.17 -11.05
C ILE A 47 11.23 -12.24 -9.83
N LEU A 48 11.69 -11.75 -8.68
CA LEU A 48 10.89 -11.73 -7.45
C LEU A 48 9.69 -10.77 -7.55
N ALA A 49 9.68 -9.85 -8.52
CA ALA A 49 8.58 -8.91 -8.71
C ALA A 49 7.29 -9.61 -9.17
N LEU A 50 7.43 -10.81 -9.75
CA LEU A 50 6.33 -11.65 -10.23
C LEU A 50 5.65 -12.45 -9.11
N VAL A 51 6.19 -12.46 -7.89
CA VAL A 51 5.56 -13.20 -6.78
C VAL A 51 4.60 -12.26 -6.06
N PRO A 52 3.27 -12.49 -6.13
CA PRO A 52 2.27 -11.64 -5.47
C PRO A 52 2.52 -11.55 -3.97
N PHE A 53 2.24 -10.39 -3.36
CA PHE A 53 2.45 -10.06 -1.94
C PHE A 53 3.93 -10.06 -1.49
N TYR A 54 4.72 -11.04 -1.91
CA TYR A 54 6.15 -11.12 -1.62
C TYR A 54 6.92 -9.95 -2.24
N ASN A 55 6.53 -9.52 -3.45
CA ASN A 55 7.14 -8.38 -4.12
C ASN A 55 7.07 -7.11 -3.25
N THR A 56 5.88 -6.76 -2.75
CA THR A 56 5.63 -5.63 -1.84
C THR A 56 6.37 -5.78 -0.51
N TYR A 57 6.30 -6.97 0.11
CA TYR A 57 7.05 -7.27 1.33
C TYR A 57 8.55 -6.97 1.16
N ARG A 58 9.13 -7.39 0.04
CA ARG A 58 10.57 -7.23 -0.18
C ARG A 58 10.97 -5.77 -0.32
N ILE A 59 10.17 -4.94 -0.99
CA ILE A 59 10.42 -3.49 -1.05
C ILE A 59 10.47 -2.90 0.36
N TYR A 60 9.45 -3.20 1.18
CA TYR A 60 9.43 -2.70 2.56
C TYR A 60 10.59 -3.22 3.42
N LYS A 61 11.03 -4.46 3.20
CA LYS A 61 12.20 -5.02 3.85
C LYS A 61 13.48 -4.27 3.49
N GLU A 62 13.65 -3.90 2.22
CA GLU A 62 14.81 -3.12 1.75
C GLU A 62 14.81 -1.68 2.24
N TYR A 63 13.63 -1.09 2.49
CA TYR A 63 13.56 0.25 3.04
C TYR A 63 14.05 0.35 4.49
N LYS A 64 14.06 -0.77 5.24
CA LYS A 64 14.59 -0.81 6.61
C LYS A 64 16.07 -0.42 6.57
N GLY A 65 16.43 0.63 7.30
CA GLY A 65 17.79 1.12 7.43
C GLY A 65 18.26 2.04 6.32
N ARG A 66 17.58 2.07 5.18
CA ARG A 66 17.83 3.09 4.14
C ARG A 66 16.99 4.34 4.39
N VAL A 67 15.70 4.11 4.70
CA VAL A 67 14.69 5.16 4.80
C VAL A 67 13.96 5.10 6.14
N TRP A 68 13.58 3.90 6.57
CA TRP A 68 12.75 3.69 7.75
C TRP A 68 13.50 2.94 8.84
N LYS A 69 13.27 3.35 10.10
CA LYS A 69 13.87 2.67 11.27
C LYS A 69 13.30 1.26 11.41
N ARG A 70 11.98 1.12 11.30
CA ARG A 70 11.22 -0.12 11.55
C ARG A 70 11.18 -1.02 10.31
N ASN A 71 11.02 -2.33 10.54
CA ASN A 71 10.79 -3.30 9.48
C ASN A 71 9.32 -3.27 9.02
N TRP A 72 9.03 -2.45 8.02
CA TRP A 72 7.68 -2.34 7.45
C TRP A 72 7.26 -3.59 6.68
N GLY A 73 8.21 -4.45 6.28
CA GLY A 73 7.88 -5.73 5.64
C GLY A 73 7.18 -6.67 6.62
N VAL A 74 7.65 -6.75 7.87
CA VAL A 74 6.95 -7.52 8.93
C VAL A 74 5.60 -6.91 9.24
N ALA A 75 5.52 -5.57 9.32
CA ALA A 75 4.24 -4.89 9.54
C ALA A 75 3.23 -5.23 8.44
N TYR A 76 3.65 -5.23 7.18
CA TYR A 76 2.82 -5.60 6.02
C TYR A 76 2.29 -7.04 6.11
N ILE A 77 3.12 -8.00 6.52
CA ILE A 77 2.67 -9.39 6.72
C ILE A 77 1.57 -9.43 7.79
N LEU A 78 1.80 -8.76 8.93
CA LEU A 78 0.88 -8.76 10.06
C LEU A 78 -0.45 -8.07 9.77
N THR A 79 -0.45 -7.00 8.97
CA THR A 79 -1.64 -6.14 8.78
C THR A 79 -2.36 -6.34 7.46
N PHE A 80 -1.76 -7.05 6.49
CA PHE A 80 -2.41 -7.39 5.22
C PHE A 80 -2.49 -8.89 5.00
N ILE A 81 -1.37 -9.60 5.06
CA ILE A 81 -1.33 -11.01 4.69
C ILE A 81 -2.12 -11.86 5.68
N PHE A 82 -1.88 -11.71 6.98
CA PHE A 82 -2.64 -12.47 7.98
C PHE A 82 -4.13 -12.12 8.01
N PRO A 83 -4.56 -10.84 8.05
CA PRO A 83 -5.97 -10.50 7.98
C PRO A 83 -6.66 -11.00 6.70
N ALA A 84 -6.00 -10.88 5.54
CA ALA A 84 -6.54 -11.42 4.29
C ALA A 84 -6.68 -12.95 4.34
N GLY A 85 -5.66 -13.65 4.86
CA GLY A 85 -5.72 -15.10 5.04
C GLY A 85 -6.83 -15.55 5.99
N ILE A 86 -7.06 -14.80 7.08
CA ILE A 86 -8.19 -15.03 8.00
C ILE A 86 -9.51 -14.85 7.28
N ILE A 87 -9.69 -13.76 6.52
CA ILE A 87 -10.92 -13.51 5.74
C ILE A 87 -11.15 -14.66 4.75
N THR A 88 -10.13 -15.06 3.99
CA THR A 88 -10.23 -16.19 3.06
C THR A 88 -10.61 -17.48 3.77
N GLY A 89 -9.97 -17.80 4.90
CA GLY A 89 -10.28 -18.98 5.70
C GLY A 89 -11.71 -18.98 6.24
N VAL A 90 -12.20 -17.83 6.72
CA VAL A 90 -13.58 -17.64 7.18
C VAL A 90 -14.57 -17.85 6.04
N VAL A 91 -14.34 -17.22 4.89
CA VAL A 91 -15.21 -17.38 3.71
C VAL A 91 -15.26 -18.83 3.26
N LEU A 92 -14.11 -19.50 3.13
CA LEU A 92 -14.05 -20.91 2.74
C LEU A 92 -14.76 -21.83 3.73
N ASN A 93 -14.62 -21.57 5.04
CA ASN A 93 -15.31 -22.33 6.07
C ASN A 93 -16.83 -22.18 5.95
N LEU A 94 -17.33 -20.94 5.80
CA LEU A 94 -18.75 -20.67 5.62
C LEU A 94 -19.32 -21.29 4.35
N THR A 95 -18.62 -21.22 3.22
CA THR A 95 -19.09 -21.80 1.95
C THR A 95 -19.07 -23.33 1.95
N SER A 96 -18.20 -23.94 2.75
CA SER A 96 -18.08 -25.39 2.84
C SER A 96 -19.03 -26.00 3.88
N TYR A 97 -19.65 -25.18 4.73
CA TYR A 97 -20.52 -25.63 5.81
C TYR A 97 -21.86 -26.13 5.28
N LYS A 98 -22.19 -27.41 5.52
CA LYS A 98 -23.48 -27.99 5.13
C LYS A 98 -24.53 -27.66 6.18
N VAL A 99 -25.52 -26.84 5.81
CA VAL A 99 -26.60 -26.41 6.71
C VAL A 99 -27.80 -27.34 6.57
N ASN A 100 -28.13 -28.06 7.64
CA ASN A 100 -29.36 -28.86 7.80
C ASN A 100 -30.16 -28.34 9.01
N ASN A 101 -31.45 -28.69 9.10
CA ASN A 101 -32.38 -28.19 10.13
C ASN A 101 -31.87 -28.35 11.58
N GLU A 102 -31.09 -29.39 11.88
CA GLU A 102 -30.57 -29.67 13.23
C GLU A 102 -29.42 -28.74 13.65
N VAL A 103 -28.67 -28.19 12.68
CA VAL A 103 -27.46 -27.39 12.94
C VAL A 103 -27.62 -25.90 12.60
N VAL A 104 -28.82 -25.48 12.18
CA VAL A 104 -29.11 -24.09 11.77
C VAL A 104 -28.73 -23.09 12.85
N PHE A 105 -29.05 -23.35 14.13
CA PHE A 105 -28.74 -22.41 15.21
C PHE A 105 -27.23 -22.23 15.41
N ASN A 106 -26.47 -23.32 15.39
CA ASN A 106 -25.00 -23.28 15.48
C ASN A 106 -24.37 -22.60 14.27
N PHE A 107 -24.93 -22.79 13.08
CA PHE A 107 -24.51 -22.08 11.87
C PHE A 107 -24.78 -20.58 11.97
N MET A 108 -25.95 -20.16 12.46
CA MET A 108 -26.28 -18.74 12.65
C MET A 108 -25.30 -18.06 13.61
N LEU A 109 -24.90 -18.75 14.69
CA LEU A 109 -23.90 -18.25 15.62
C LEU A 109 -22.52 -18.15 14.96
N LEU A 110 -22.08 -19.21 14.27
CA LEU A 110 -20.82 -19.20 13.51
C LEU A 110 -20.78 -18.07 12.48
N PHE A 111 -21.89 -17.84 11.77
CA PHE A 111 -22.03 -16.79 10.79
C PHE A 111 -21.90 -15.40 11.41
N LEU A 112 -22.56 -15.15 12.54
CA LEU A 112 -22.45 -13.88 13.27
C LEU A 112 -21.01 -13.61 13.73
N VAL A 113 -20.35 -14.61 14.34
CA VAL A 113 -18.95 -14.50 14.77
C VAL A 113 -18.02 -14.25 13.58
N SER A 114 -18.28 -14.93 12.46
CA SER A 114 -17.51 -14.76 11.22
C SER A 114 -17.61 -13.35 10.67
N ILE A 115 -18.81 -12.73 10.70
CA ILE A 115 -18.99 -11.33 10.31
C ILE A 115 -18.14 -10.40 11.17
N ILE A 116 -18.14 -10.60 12.50
CA ILE A 116 -17.35 -9.77 13.43
C ILE A 116 -15.85 -9.90 13.13
N ILE A 117 -15.35 -11.12 12.93
CA ILE A 117 -13.93 -11.37 12.61
C ILE A 117 -13.54 -10.71 11.28
N VAL A 118 -14.36 -10.89 10.24
CA VAL A 118 -14.13 -10.28 8.92
C VAL A 118 -14.14 -8.76 9.02
N PHE A 119 -15.06 -8.19 9.79
CA PHE A 119 -15.15 -6.75 10.00
C PHE A 119 -13.90 -6.18 10.68
N ILE A 120 -13.39 -6.84 11.73
CA ILE A 120 -12.14 -6.43 12.40
C ILE A 120 -10.95 -6.51 11.43
N CYS A 121 -10.82 -7.61 10.68
CA CYS A 121 -9.76 -7.79 9.69
C CYS A 121 -9.82 -6.72 8.60
N PHE A 122 -11.02 -6.41 8.12
CA PHE A 122 -11.28 -5.35 7.14
C PHE A 122 -10.86 -3.98 7.67
N LEU A 123 -11.19 -3.64 8.92
CA LEU A 123 -10.76 -2.37 9.52
C LEU A 123 -9.22 -2.28 9.62
N ILE A 124 -8.56 -3.35 10.06
CA ILE A 124 -7.09 -3.39 10.14
C ILE A 124 -6.47 -3.11 8.77
N ILE A 125 -6.92 -3.80 7.72
CA ILE A 125 -6.40 -3.63 6.35
C ILE A 125 -6.59 -2.18 5.88
N ASN A 126 -7.77 -1.58 6.11
CA ASN A 126 -8.07 -0.23 5.66
C ASN A 126 -7.25 0.85 6.38
N VAL A 127 -7.16 0.78 7.70
CA VAL A 127 -6.40 1.75 8.51
C VAL A 127 -4.91 1.68 8.16
N PHE A 128 -4.35 0.47 8.12
CA PHE A 128 -2.95 0.30 7.73
C PHE A 128 -2.71 0.57 6.23
N GLY A 129 -3.74 0.43 5.39
CA GLY A 129 -3.76 0.81 3.97
C GLY A 129 -3.20 2.19 3.73
N VAL A 130 -3.74 3.16 4.47
CA VAL A 130 -3.35 4.57 4.35
C VAL A 130 -1.92 4.80 4.81
N ILE A 131 -1.51 4.18 5.92
CA ILE A 131 -0.13 4.27 6.43
C ILE A 131 0.85 3.71 5.38
N MET A 132 0.52 2.56 4.79
CA MET A 132 1.36 1.88 3.81
C MET A 132 1.58 2.68 2.53
N LEU A 133 0.64 3.55 2.13
CA LEU A 133 0.84 4.50 1.03
C LEU A 133 2.05 5.40 1.30
N PHE A 134 2.13 5.97 2.50
CA PHE A 134 3.24 6.85 2.87
C PHE A 134 4.56 6.09 2.93
N ILE A 135 4.56 4.92 3.54
CA ILE A 135 5.78 4.12 3.68
C ILE A 135 6.33 3.71 2.31
N MET A 136 5.46 3.40 1.35
CA MET A 136 5.84 2.95 0.01
C MET A 136 6.35 4.08 -0.89
N TYR A 137 5.57 5.17 -0.97
CA TYR A 137 5.72 6.15 -2.06
C TYR A 137 6.44 7.43 -1.64
N LEU A 138 6.35 7.84 -0.38
CA LEU A 138 7.07 9.02 0.14
C LEU A 138 8.58 9.00 -0.17
N PRO A 139 9.29 7.85 -0.08
CA PRO A 139 10.74 7.81 -0.32
C PRO A 139 11.17 8.11 -1.76
N ILE A 140 10.26 7.92 -2.72
CA ILE A 140 10.48 8.12 -4.16
C ILE A 140 10.01 9.52 -4.57
N PHE A 141 9.07 10.12 -3.82
CA PHE A 141 8.46 11.40 -4.13
C PHE A 141 9.34 12.55 -3.68
N ASP A 142 10.28 12.93 -4.55
CA ASP A 142 11.26 13.99 -4.36
C ASP A 142 10.65 15.41 -4.42
N THR A 143 9.66 15.63 -5.30
CA THR A 143 9.04 16.94 -5.53
C THR A 143 7.84 17.25 -4.61
N LYS A 144 7.58 18.54 -4.37
CA LYS A 144 6.43 19.00 -3.57
C LYS A 144 5.09 18.54 -4.18
N VAL A 145 4.95 18.61 -5.51
CA VAL A 145 3.71 18.22 -6.22
C VAL A 145 3.38 16.75 -6.00
N ARG A 146 4.36 15.85 -6.11
CA ARG A 146 4.15 14.41 -5.88
C ARG A 146 3.69 14.12 -4.45
N LYS A 147 4.27 14.80 -3.47
CA LYS A 147 3.86 14.67 -2.06
C LYS A 147 2.43 15.16 -1.83
N VAL A 148 2.02 16.24 -2.49
CA VAL A 148 0.62 16.71 -2.45
C VAL A 148 -0.32 15.66 -3.06
N VAL A 149 0.05 15.08 -4.21
CA VAL A 149 -0.74 13.99 -4.83
C VAL A 149 -0.89 12.79 -3.89
N LEU A 150 0.17 12.40 -3.17
CA LEU A 150 0.11 11.36 -2.14
C LEU A 150 -0.85 11.71 -0.99
N ASN A 151 -0.79 12.95 -0.50
CA ASN A 151 -1.68 13.42 0.56
C ASN A 151 -3.15 13.42 0.12
N ILE A 152 -3.44 13.84 -1.12
CA ILE A 152 -4.79 13.80 -1.68
C ILE A 152 -5.26 12.34 -1.78
N GLN A 153 -4.42 11.42 -2.26
CA GLN A 153 -4.77 10.00 -2.34
C GLN A 153 -5.09 9.43 -0.94
N ALA A 154 -4.27 9.74 0.06
CA ALA A 154 -4.49 9.30 1.43
C ALA A 154 -5.80 9.87 2.03
N ALA A 155 -6.03 11.16 1.84
CA ALA A 155 -7.24 11.85 2.32
C ALA A 155 -8.50 11.29 1.64
N LEU A 156 -8.48 11.09 0.33
CA LEU A 156 -9.61 10.56 -0.43
C LEU A 156 -9.89 9.09 -0.08
N THR A 157 -8.84 8.30 0.21
CA THR A 157 -8.97 6.93 0.72
C THR A 157 -9.65 6.92 2.09
N LEU A 158 -9.20 7.76 3.03
CA LEU A 158 -9.85 7.90 4.35
C LEU A 158 -11.29 8.38 4.22
N LEU A 159 -11.54 9.38 3.39
CA LEU A 159 -12.89 9.90 3.15
C LEU A 159 -13.80 8.84 2.54
N THR A 160 -13.27 7.96 1.67
CA THR A 160 -14.06 6.85 1.12
C THR A 160 -14.37 5.81 2.19
N ILE A 161 -13.40 5.45 3.03
CA ILE A 161 -13.58 4.44 4.11
C ILE A 161 -14.61 4.90 5.16
N PHE A 162 -14.47 6.14 5.63
CA PHE A 162 -15.31 6.66 6.71
C PHE A 162 -16.57 7.35 6.19
N GLY A 163 -16.48 8.02 5.05
CA GLY A 163 -17.56 8.81 4.50
C GLY A 163 -18.71 7.98 3.95
N THR A 164 -18.46 6.76 3.47
CA THR A 164 -19.56 5.84 3.11
C THR A 164 -20.39 5.42 4.31
N SER A 165 -19.82 5.42 5.51
CA SER A 165 -20.49 4.97 6.73
C SER A 165 -21.15 6.12 7.48
N ILE A 166 -20.49 7.28 7.54
CA ILE A 166 -20.92 8.45 8.33
C ILE A 166 -21.91 9.34 7.56
N PHE A 167 -21.68 9.59 6.25
CA PHE A 167 -22.50 10.58 5.53
C PHE A 167 -23.87 10.05 5.10
N ILE A 168 -24.05 8.72 4.97
CA ILE A 168 -25.38 8.13 4.75
C ILE A 168 -26.33 8.48 5.90
N GLU A 169 -25.81 8.61 7.12
CA GLU A 169 -26.59 8.90 8.32
C GLU A 169 -26.91 10.40 8.48
N ILE A 170 -26.09 11.29 7.90
CA ILE A 170 -26.22 12.75 8.02
C ILE A 170 -27.02 13.36 6.86
N ASP A 171 -26.82 12.88 5.64
CA ASP A 171 -27.57 13.31 4.46
C ASP A 171 -27.82 12.12 3.52
N PRO A 172 -29.06 11.61 3.44
CA PRO A 172 -29.40 10.50 2.54
C PRO A 172 -29.24 10.87 1.05
N ASN A 173 -29.11 12.16 0.69
CA ASN A 173 -28.80 12.59 -0.67
C ASN A 173 -27.28 12.59 -0.97
N PHE A 174 -26.42 12.28 0.00
CA PHE A 174 -24.99 12.19 -0.22
C PHE A 174 -24.67 11.06 -1.20
N ASN A 175 -24.17 11.42 -2.39
CA ASN A 175 -23.91 10.46 -3.44
C ASN A 175 -22.58 9.72 -3.21
N THR A 176 -22.63 8.68 -2.38
CA THR A 176 -21.50 7.78 -2.08
C THR A 176 -20.91 7.15 -3.34
N VAL A 177 -21.76 6.83 -4.33
CA VAL A 177 -21.33 6.27 -5.62
C VAL A 177 -20.42 7.25 -6.36
N ARG A 178 -20.76 8.55 -6.35
CA ARG A 178 -19.94 9.61 -6.96
C ARG A 178 -18.60 9.76 -6.22
N LEU A 179 -18.58 9.68 -4.90
CA LEU A 179 -17.33 9.71 -4.12
C LEU A 179 -16.41 8.54 -4.50
N VAL A 180 -16.96 7.31 -4.57
CA VAL A 180 -16.20 6.12 -4.97
C VAL A 180 -15.69 6.25 -6.41
N MET A 181 -16.48 6.80 -7.33
CA MET A 181 -16.03 7.10 -8.70
C MET A 181 -14.85 8.09 -8.72
N ILE A 182 -14.91 9.18 -7.96
CA ILE A 182 -13.82 10.16 -7.85
C ILE A 182 -12.56 9.48 -7.29
N GLN A 183 -12.70 8.65 -6.26
CA GLN A 183 -11.61 7.87 -5.68
C GLN A 183 -10.97 6.91 -6.71
N MET A 184 -11.78 6.22 -7.51
CA MET A 184 -11.27 5.34 -8.57
C MET A 184 -10.47 6.12 -9.61
N ILE A 185 -11.02 7.22 -10.13
CA ILE A 185 -10.34 8.08 -11.12
C ILE A 185 -9.02 8.61 -10.55
N PHE A 186 -9.04 9.13 -9.32
CA PHE A 186 -7.84 9.66 -8.68
C PHE A 186 -6.81 8.56 -8.40
N SER A 187 -7.24 7.34 -8.07
CA SER A 187 -6.33 6.19 -7.88
C SER A 187 -5.61 5.79 -9.17
N VAL A 188 -6.25 5.96 -10.33
CA VAL A 188 -5.60 5.78 -11.65
C VAL A 188 -4.57 6.88 -11.88
N VAL A 189 -4.91 8.15 -11.61
CA VAL A 189 -3.97 9.27 -11.73
C VAL A 189 -2.76 9.06 -10.80
N PHE A 190 -3.01 8.69 -9.55
CA PHE A 190 -1.99 8.35 -8.57
C PHE A 190 -1.08 7.23 -9.07
N THR A 191 -1.65 6.21 -9.72
CA THR A 191 -0.91 5.11 -10.34
C THR A 191 0.07 5.57 -11.40
N ILE A 192 -0.38 6.45 -12.31
CA ILE A 192 0.48 7.03 -13.33
C ILE A 192 1.61 7.84 -12.67
N VAL A 193 1.28 8.66 -11.68
CA VAL A 193 2.25 9.53 -10.99
C VAL A 193 3.35 8.71 -10.30
N TYR A 194 3.01 7.67 -9.54
CA TYR A 194 4.04 6.91 -8.84
C TYR A 194 4.90 6.05 -9.77
N LEU A 195 4.33 5.54 -10.88
CA LEU A 195 5.10 4.79 -11.88
C LEU A 195 6.11 5.70 -12.59
N LEU A 196 5.70 6.93 -12.95
CA LEU A 196 6.58 7.92 -13.55
C LEU A 196 7.70 8.33 -12.56
N ALA A 197 7.36 8.57 -11.30
CA ALA A 197 8.33 8.90 -10.26
C ALA A 197 9.39 7.79 -10.09
N ALA A 198 8.95 6.52 -10.02
CA ALA A 198 9.86 5.40 -9.89
C ALA A 198 10.77 5.24 -11.12
N ARG A 199 10.23 5.44 -12.33
CA ARG A 199 11.02 5.41 -13.58
C ARG A 199 12.06 6.52 -13.64
N GLU A 200 11.69 7.73 -13.25
CA GLU A 200 12.61 8.87 -13.23
C GLU A 200 13.73 8.66 -12.22
N VAL A 201 13.42 8.21 -10.99
CA VAL A 201 14.44 7.86 -10.00
C VAL A 201 15.38 6.80 -10.54
N ARG A 202 14.86 5.74 -11.16
CA ARG A 202 15.68 4.71 -11.80
C ARG A 202 16.57 5.27 -12.91
N ALA A 203 16.05 6.16 -13.75
CA ALA A 203 16.82 6.78 -14.83
C ALA A 203 17.97 7.62 -14.28
N ARG A 204 17.71 8.42 -13.24
CA ARG A 204 18.72 9.25 -12.57
C ARG A 204 19.82 8.45 -11.88
N ILE A 205 19.50 7.28 -11.33
CA ILE A 205 20.52 6.36 -10.79
C ILE A 205 21.40 5.82 -11.93
N ARG A 206 20.79 5.44 -13.04
CA ARG A 206 21.51 4.91 -14.21
C ARG A 206 22.36 5.96 -14.91
N SER A 207 21.96 7.23 -14.89
CA SER A 207 22.77 8.35 -15.40
C SER A 207 23.90 8.76 -14.45
N GLY A 208 23.96 8.20 -13.24
CA GLY A 208 24.92 8.59 -12.22
C GLY A 208 24.61 9.93 -11.55
N GLU A 209 23.44 10.54 -11.83
CA GLU A 209 23.03 11.75 -11.14
C GLU A 209 22.70 11.48 -9.68
N TYR A 210 22.11 10.33 -9.36
CA TYR A 210 21.57 10.00 -8.03
C TYR A 210 22.21 8.71 -7.51
N VAL A 211 22.47 8.65 -6.21
CA VAL A 211 22.95 7.45 -5.50
C VAL A 211 21.90 6.93 -4.52
N LEU A 212 21.82 5.60 -4.41
CA LEU A 212 20.98 4.92 -3.43
C LEU A 212 21.55 5.12 -2.02
N GLN A 213 20.68 5.49 -1.07
CA GLN A 213 21.08 5.59 0.33
C GLN A 213 21.53 4.24 0.88
N GLU A 214 22.70 4.24 1.52
CA GLU A 214 23.23 3.05 2.17
C GLU A 214 22.37 2.63 3.36
N LYS A 215 22.35 1.32 3.58
CA LYS A 215 21.62 0.72 4.68
C LYS A 215 22.43 0.94 5.96
N LEU A 216 21.83 1.64 6.91
CA LEU A 216 22.41 1.81 8.24
C LEU A 216 22.64 0.45 8.91
N ASP A 217 23.74 0.35 9.62
CA ASP A 217 24.03 -0.76 10.51
C ASP A 217 23.36 -0.52 11.87
N TYR A 218 22.54 -1.48 12.29
CA TYR A 218 21.75 -1.39 13.51
C TYR A 218 22.44 -2.07 14.69
N GLU A 219 23.54 -2.78 14.45
CA GLU A 219 24.32 -3.44 15.50
C GLU A 219 25.29 -2.45 16.16
N THR A 220 25.76 -1.46 15.39
CA THR A 220 26.77 -0.49 15.84
C THR A 220 26.20 0.86 16.25
N MET A 221 25.08 1.29 15.66
CA MET A 221 24.47 2.60 15.95
C MET A 221 23.37 2.52 17.01
N ASP A 222 23.32 3.50 17.92
CA ASP A 222 22.21 3.61 18.85
C ASP A 222 20.90 4.02 18.15
N SER A 223 19.78 3.66 18.76
CA SER A 223 18.44 3.92 18.27
C SER A 223 18.13 5.41 18.08
N PHE A 224 18.74 6.30 18.87
CA PHE A 224 18.61 7.75 18.71
C PHE A 224 19.36 8.23 17.47
N GLU A 225 20.63 7.82 17.32
CA GLU A 225 21.49 8.15 16.19
C GLU A 225 20.85 7.73 14.86
N ILE A 226 20.37 6.48 14.77
CA ILE A 226 19.65 5.97 13.59
C ILE A 226 18.47 6.88 13.23
N ASN A 227 17.71 7.35 14.21
CA ASN A 227 16.53 8.17 13.93
C ASN A 227 16.92 9.55 13.40
N GLU A 228 17.92 10.19 14.01
CA GLU A 228 18.43 11.49 13.58
C GLU A 228 19.06 11.40 12.19
N THR A 229 19.86 10.38 11.89
CA THR A 229 20.43 10.17 10.55
C THR A 229 19.33 10.01 9.50
N LEU A 230 18.31 9.19 9.77
CA LEU A 230 17.21 8.99 8.81
C LEU A 230 16.34 10.25 8.64
N LYS A 231 16.20 11.06 9.69
CA LYS A 231 15.50 12.35 9.66
C LYS A 231 16.28 13.38 8.85
N ALA A 232 17.60 13.44 9.02
CA ALA A 232 18.52 14.27 8.23
C ALA A 232 18.47 13.90 6.73
N ARG A 233 18.37 12.61 6.40
CA ARG A 233 18.15 12.10 5.03
C ARG A 233 16.76 12.43 4.46
N LYS A 234 15.90 13.12 5.23
CA LYS A 234 14.52 13.50 4.87
C LYS A 234 13.67 12.32 4.37
N ARG A 235 13.99 11.11 4.84
CA ARG A 235 13.35 9.85 4.43
C ARG A 235 13.34 9.64 2.91
N ARG A 236 14.38 10.12 2.21
CA ARG A 236 14.56 9.89 0.76
C ARG A 236 15.27 8.57 0.52
N LEU A 237 14.85 7.85 -0.52
CA LEU A 237 15.53 6.62 -0.93
C LEU A 237 16.86 6.91 -1.63
N VAL A 238 16.91 8.02 -2.36
CA VAL A 238 18.01 8.42 -3.23
C VAL A 238 18.39 9.87 -2.99
N VAL A 239 19.65 10.22 -3.22
CA VAL A 239 20.17 11.59 -3.09
C VAL A 239 21.03 11.92 -4.32
N PRO A 240 20.96 13.16 -4.84
CA PRO A 240 21.82 13.58 -5.94
C PRO A 240 23.29 13.46 -5.55
N ILE A 241 24.11 12.99 -6.47
CA ILE A 241 25.56 13.08 -6.43
C ILE A 241 25.89 14.54 -6.73
N ILE A 242 25.99 15.36 -5.68
CA ILE A 242 26.54 16.70 -5.80
C ILE A 242 28.04 16.49 -6.03
N SER A 243 28.56 16.87 -7.20
CA SER A 243 30.01 16.96 -7.38
C SER A 243 30.57 17.82 -6.25
N ASN A 244 31.59 17.31 -5.56
CA ASN A 244 32.13 17.83 -4.30
C ASN A 244 32.64 19.31 -4.33
N GLU A 245 32.36 20.10 -5.35
CA GLU A 245 32.85 21.48 -5.49
C GLU A 245 32.04 22.53 -4.70
N LEU A 246 30.80 22.25 -4.27
CA LEU A 246 29.96 23.25 -3.56
C LEU A 246 29.95 23.12 -2.04
N ASN A 247 30.57 22.09 -1.46
CA ASN A 247 30.58 21.87 -0.01
C ASN A 247 31.75 22.56 0.73
N TYR A 248 32.81 22.97 0.02
CA TYR A 248 33.92 23.73 0.62
C TYR A 248 33.52 25.20 0.90
N ASN A 249 32.68 25.80 0.05
CA ASN A 249 32.34 27.23 0.16
C ASN A 249 31.33 27.57 1.27
N VAL A 250 30.68 26.56 1.88
CA VAL A 250 29.73 26.76 3.00
C VAL A 250 30.42 26.59 4.36
N ILE A 251 31.56 25.92 4.42
CA ILE A 251 32.33 25.76 5.66
C ILE A 251 33.22 26.99 5.89
N GLU A 252 33.91 27.50 4.87
CA GLU A 252 34.77 28.70 5.02
C GLU A 252 34.01 30.01 5.32
N ASN A 253 32.74 30.12 4.92
CA ASN A 253 31.96 31.34 5.15
C ASN A 253 31.25 31.40 6.51
N ASN A 254 31.24 30.31 7.28
CA ASN A 254 30.67 30.29 8.63
C ASN A 254 31.71 30.48 9.74
N ASP A 255 33.01 30.44 9.42
CA ASP A 255 34.11 30.72 10.35
C ASP A 255 34.60 32.19 10.29
N MET A 256 33.93 33.05 9.51
CA MET A 256 34.14 34.49 9.51
C MET A 256 32.82 35.26 9.69
N LYS A 257 32.22 35.17 10.88
CA LYS A 257 31.40 36.26 11.42
C LYS A 257 31.22 36.19 12.94
#